data_AF-A0A9Q3P7W8-F1
#
_entry.id   AF-A0A9Q3P7W8-F1
#
_cell.length_a   1.000
_cell.length_b   1.000
_cell.length_c   1.000
_cell.angle_alpha   90.00
_cell.angle_beta   90.00
_cell.angle_gamma   90.00
#
_symmetry.space_group_name_H-M   'P 1'
#
loop_
_entity.id
_entity.type
_entity.pdbx_description
1 polymer ?
#
loop_
_entity_poly.entity_id
_entity_poly.type
_entity_poly.pdbx_seq_one_letter_code
_entity_poly.pdbx_strand_id
1 'polypeptide(L)'
;MFPSRKKNPTPPEIVEVEGSPGPVKKIIKARKIRLNGKDQRQYLVRFKNQTADRDKWLAEDAIPDGNLHVTRFMASRRAEQSHQ
;
A
#
# COMPACT_ATOMS: atom_id res chain seq x y z
N MET A 1 -36.82 -42.17 -2.93
CA MET A 1 -36.10 -41.94 -1.67
C MET A 1 -34.65 -41.61 -2.02
N PHE A 2 -34.27 -40.33 -1.97
CA PHE A 2 -32.90 -39.88 -2.25
C PHE A 2 -32.58 -38.71 -1.31
N PRO A 3 -31.60 -38.82 -0.40
CA PRO A 3 -31.09 -37.63 0.26
C PRO A 3 -30.02 -37.00 -0.64
N SER A 4 -30.39 -35.90 -1.30
CA SER A 4 -29.47 -35.00 -2.00
C SER A 4 -28.37 -34.54 -1.06
N ARG A 5 -27.13 -34.94 -1.35
CA ARG A 5 -25.92 -34.46 -0.67
C ARG A 5 -25.78 -32.96 -0.96
N LYS A 6 -26.07 -32.12 0.04
CA LYS A 6 -25.85 -30.67 0.01
C LYS A 6 -24.36 -30.41 -0.26
N LYS A 7 -24.04 -29.83 -1.42
CA LYS A 7 -22.71 -29.26 -1.67
C LYS A 7 -22.60 -28.00 -0.84
N ASN A 8 -21.74 -27.99 0.17
CA ASN A 8 -21.32 -26.74 0.82
C ASN A 8 -20.66 -25.86 -0.25
N PRO A 9 -21.01 -24.57 -0.37
CA PRO A 9 -20.21 -23.65 -1.14
C PRO A 9 -18.89 -23.44 -0.39
N THR A 10 -17.80 -23.94 -0.95
CA THR A 10 -16.44 -23.55 -0.55
C THR A 10 -16.37 -22.02 -0.61
N PRO A 11 -15.96 -21.32 0.45
CA PRO A 11 -15.71 -19.88 0.36
C PRO A 11 -14.71 -19.66 -0.77
N PRO A 12 -14.89 -18.63 -1.62
CA PRO A 12 -13.91 -18.33 -2.64
C PRO A 12 -12.59 -18.04 -1.92
N GLU A 13 -11.62 -18.91 -2.14
CA GLU A 13 -10.22 -18.67 -1.82
C GLU A 13 -9.89 -17.33 -2.48
N ILE A 14 -9.66 -16.32 -1.65
CA ILE A 14 -9.31 -14.99 -2.09
C ILE A 14 -7.93 -15.15 -2.71
N VAL A 15 -7.90 -15.38 -4.02
CA VAL A 15 -6.66 -15.40 -4.78
C VAL A 15 -6.11 -13.99 -4.67
N GLU A 16 -5.19 -13.82 -3.73
CA GLU A 16 -4.45 -12.59 -3.54
C GLU A 16 -3.70 -12.37 -4.85
N VAL A 17 -4.25 -11.50 -5.69
CA VAL A 17 -3.72 -11.18 -7.02
C VAL A 17 -2.28 -10.70 -6.84
N GLU A 18 -1.32 -11.59 -7.11
CA GLU A 18 0.12 -11.34 -7.19
C GLU A 18 0.44 -10.33 -8.32
N GLY A 19 0.05 -9.09 -8.11
CA GLY A 19 0.18 -8.00 -9.09
C GLY A 19 -0.44 -6.69 -8.61
N SER A 20 -1.38 -6.77 -7.68
CA SER A 20 -1.96 -5.58 -7.04
C SER A 20 -1.20 -5.33 -5.74
N PRO A 21 -0.52 -4.18 -5.56
CA PRO A 21 0.01 -3.82 -4.25
C PRO A 21 -1.17 -3.88 -3.28
N GLY A 22 -1.06 -4.69 -2.23
CA GLY A 22 -2.13 -4.87 -1.25
C GLY A 22 -2.60 -3.53 -0.67
N PRO A 23 -3.71 -3.51 0.09
CA PRO A 23 -4.26 -2.26 0.60
C PRO A 23 -3.21 -1.50 1.41
N VAL A 24 -2.90 -0.27 1.00
CA VAL A 24 -1.89 0.56 1.64
C VAL A 24 -2.37 0.95 3.04
N LYS A 25 -1.48 0.82 4.04
CA LYS A 25 -1.74 1.27 5.42
C LYS A 25 -1.39 2.75 5.57
N LYS A 26 -0.15 3.11 5.24
CA LYS A 26 0.35 4.49 5.29
C LYS A 26 1.70 4.64 4.60
N ILE A 27 2.04 5.88 4.27
CA ILE A 27 3.39 6.29 3.91
C ILE A 27 4.16 6.61 5.20
N ILE A 28 5.38 6.11 5.31
CA ILE A 28 6.26 6.31 6.47
C ILE A 28 7.30 7.39 6.18
N LYS A 29 7.89 7.36 4.99
CA LYS A 29 8.96 8.28 4.59
C LYS A 29 8.79 8.67 3.13
N ALA A 30 9.35 9.82 2.78
CA ALA A 30 9.53 10.24 1.40
C ALA A 30 11.02 10.50 1.16
N ARG A 31 11.50 10.17 -0.03
CA ARG A 31 12.85 10.50 -0.49
C ARG A 31 12.81 10.96 -1.94
N LYS A 32 13.79 11.76 -2.33
CA LYS A 32 14.00 12.16 -3.71
C LYS A 32 15.25 11.44 -4.22
N ILE A 33 15.11 10.69 -5.31
CA ILE A 33 16.21 9.96 -5.95
C ILE A 33 16.37 10.47 -7.37
N ARG A 34 17.57 10.33 -7.93
CA ARG A 34 17.81 10.58 -9.36
C ARG A 34 18.02 9.24 -10.05
N LEU A 35 17.06 8.83 -10.88
CA LEU A 35 17.09 7.57 -11.63
C LEU A 35 17.09 7.90 -13.13
N ASN A 36 18.01 7.34 -13.91
CA ASN A 36 18.18 7.64 -15.34
C ASN A 36 18.24 9.15 -15.66
N GLY A 37 18.95 9.91 -14.82
CA GLY A 37 19.09 11.36 -15.00
C GLY A 37 17.87 12.20 -14.63
N LYS A 38 16.73 11.57 -14.30
CA LYS A 38 15.49 12.23 -13.89
C LYS A 38 15.32 12.22 -12.37
N ASP A 39 14.92 13.34 -11.81
CA ASP A 39 14.47 13.44 -10.43
C ASP A 39 13.14 12.70 -10.24
N GLN A 40 13.13 11.68 -9.39
CA GLN A 40 11.94 10.92 -9.03
C GLN A 40 11.72 10.95 -7.51
N ARG A 41 10.48 11.18 -7.10
CA ARG A 41 10.08 11.06 -5.69
C ARG A 41 9.62 9.63 -5.42
N GLN A 42 10.13 9.05 -4.35
CA GLN A 42 9.69 7.77 -3.85
C GLN A 42 9.18 7.91 -2.42
N TYR A 43 8.18 7.11 -2.10
CA TYR A 43 7.55 7.05 -0.80
C TYR A 43 7.70 5.62 -0.26
N LEU A 44 8.11 5.51 1.00
CA LEU A 44 8.18 4.24 1.70
C LEU A 44 6.78 3.89 2.16
N VAL A 45 6.18 2.93 1.47
CA VAL A 45 4.80 2.50 1.68
C VAL A 45 4.77 1.28 2.57
N ARG A 46 3.96 1.36 3.63
CA ARG A 46 3.60 0.20 4.44
C ARG A 46 2.25 -0.33 4.03
N PHE A 47 2.18 -1.61 3.74
CA PHE A 47 0.95 -2.31 3.40
C PHE A 47 0.18 -2.74 4.65
N LYS A 48 -1.14 -2.83 4.56
CA LYS A 48 -1.97 -3.42 5.62
C LYS A 48 -1.68 -4.91 5.69
N ASN A 49 -1.68 -5.45 6.91
CA ASN A 49 -1.42 -6.87 7.20
C ASN A 49 -0.03 -7.37 6.79
N GLN A 50 0.90 -6.48 6.42
CA GLN A 50 2.30 -6.84 6.20
C GLN A 50 3.19 -6.23 7.29
N THR A 51 4.24 -6.95 7.64
CA THR A 51 5.27 -6.52 8.58
C THR A 51 6.20 -5.48 7.95
N ALA A 52 6.97 -4.78 8.79
CA ALA A 52 7.90 -3.73 8.38
C ALA A 52 8.93 -4.22 7.34
N ASP A 53 9.21 -5.52 7.31
CA ASP A 53 10.14 -6.16 6.38
C ASP A 53 9.67 -6.10 4.91
N ARG A 54 8.36 -5.88 4.68
CA ARG A 54 7.78 -5.75 3.36
C ARG A 54 7.48 -4.30 2.95
N ASP A 55 7.92 -3.32 3.75
CA ASP A 55 7.80 -1.91 3.37
C ASP A 55 8.60 -1.65 2.09
N LYS A 56 7.97 -1.06 1.07
CA LYS A 56 8.59 -0.88 -0.24
C LYS A 56 8.63 0.58 -0.64
N TRP A 57 9.75 0.99 -1.25
CA TRP A 57 9.86 2.29 -1.88
C TRP A 57 9.16 2.26 -3.24
N LEU A 58 8.09 3.04 -3.35
CA LEU A 58 7.29 3.15 -4.57
C LEU A 58 7.24 4.60 -5.05
N ALA A 59 7.19 4.79 -6.35
CA ALA A 59 6.89 6.08 -6.95
C ALA A 59 5.42 6.44 -6.71
N GLU A 60 5.06 7.73 -6.76
CA GLU A 60 3.69 8.18 -6.55
C GLU A 60 2.67 7.43 -7.41
N ASP A 61 3.01 7.21 -8.69
CA ASP A 61 2.18 6.51 -9.67
C ASP A 61 2.00 5.01 -9.38
N ALA A 62 2.93 4.40 -8.64
CA ALA A 62 2.92 2.98 -8.32
C ALA A 62 2.15 2.67 -7.03
N ILE A 63 1.63 3.69 -6.34
CA ILE A 63 0.95 3.54 -5.05
C ILE A 63 -0.56 3.57 -5.31
N PRO A 64 -1.30 2.52 -4.90
CA PRO A 64 -2.76 2.55 -4.92
C PRO A 64 -3.27 3.70 -4.05
N ASP A 65 -4.10 4.57 -4.60
CA ASP A 65 -4.56 5.80 -3.94
C ASP A 65 -3.40 6.68 -3.42
N GLY A 66 -2.30 6.75 -4.18
CA GLY A 66 -1.07 7.46 -3.80
C GLY A 66 -1.33 8.88 -3.34
N ASN A 67 -2.14 9.66 -4.06
CA ASN A 67 -2.46 11.05 -3.72
C ASN A 67 -3.11 11.20 -2.32
N LEU A 68 -4.08 10.33 -1.98
CA LEU A 68 -4.71 10.35 -0.66
C LEU A 68 -3.68 10.10 0.45
N HIS A 69 -2.82 9.11 0.25
CA HIS A 69 -1.80 8.75 1.23
C HIS A 69 -0.69 9.82 1.34
N VAL A 70 -0.27 10.40 0.22
CA VAL A 70 0.71 11.49 0.18
C VAL A 70 0.16 12.72 0.88
N THR A 71 -1.10 13.09 0.63
CA THR A 71 -1.74 14.23 1.29
C THR A 71 -1.79 14.03 2.81
N ARG A 72 -2.21 12.85 3.28
CA ARG A 72 -2.22 12.50 4.72
C ARG A 72 -0.81 12.55 5.32
N PHE A 73 0.18 12.02 4.61
CA PHE A 73 1.58 12.04 5.05
C PHE A 73 2.14 13.46 5.15
N MET A 74 1.87 14.31 4.15
CA MET A 74 2.31 15.70 4.14
C MET A 74 1.62 16.52 5.24
N ALA A 75 0.32 16.30 5.48
CA ALA A 75 -0.40 16.92 6.59
C ALA A 75 0.20 16.54 7.95
N SER A 76 0.49 15.25 8.16
CA SER A 76 1.16 14.77 9.37
C SER A 76 2.55 15.39 9.54
N ARG A 77 3.38 15.43 8.47
CA ARG A 77 4.72 16.05 8.52
C ARG A 77 4.71 17.55 8.77
N ARG A 78 3.69 18.28 8.31
CA ARG A 78 3.55 19.71 8.61
C ARG A 78 3.21 19.93 10.07
N ALA A 79 2.30 19.13 10.62
CA ALA A 79 1.96 19.21 12.04
C ALA A 79 3.17 18.90 12.94
N GLU A 80 3.99 17.92 12.56
CA GLU A 80 5.21 17.53 13.29
C GLU A 80 6.32 18.60 13.24
N GLN A 81 6.38 19.38 12.14
CA GLN A 81 7.35 20.49 12.00
C GLN A 81 6.88 21.79 12.66
N SER A 82 5.58 21.92 12.95
CA SER A 82 5.01 23.13 13.57
C SER A 82 5.07 23.14 15.10
N HIS A 83 5.59 22.08 15.73
CA HIS A 83 5.73 21.94 17.20
C HIS A 83 7.19 22.06 17.69
N GLN A 84 8.09 22.58 16.85
CA GLN A 84 9.43 23.04 17.24
C GLN A 84 9.52 24.55 17.04
#